data_AF-A0A8X6YQT4-F1
#
_entry.id   AF-A0A8X6YQT4-F1
#
_cell.length_a   1.000
_cell.length_b   1.000
_cell.length_c   1.000
_cell.angle_alpha   90.00
_cell.angle_beta   90.00
_cell.angle_gamma   90.00
#
_symmetry.space_group_name_H-M   'P 1'
#
loop_
_entity.id
_entity.type
_entity.pdbx_description
1 polymer ?
#
loop_
_entity_poly.entity_id
_entity_poly.type
_entity_poly.pdbx_seq_one_letter_code
_entity_poly.pdbx_strand_id
1 'polypeptide(L)'
;MAHNKQLKVVIRGLPTDFDQDELMSELHSFGFTPNHISLLRNRKTNTNIPLFLVTLPKCPANQDIFNMKTIGFFRVVAEPLNKSSMPPQCYRCQEFFITLGFALERRSV
;
A
#
# COMPACT_ATOMS: atom_id res chain seq x y z
N MET A 1 -0.97 -23.64 8.15
CA MET A 1 -1.83 -22.53 8.58
C MET A 1 -1.91 -21.53 7.44
N ALA A 2 -3.02 -21.53 6.68
CA ALA A 2 -3.17 -20.64 5.54
C ALA A 2 -3.23 -19.19 6.04
N HIS A 3 -2.19 -18.40 5.79
CA HIS A 3 -2.29 -16.95 5.94
C HIS A 3 -3.42 -16.48 5.03
N ASN A 4 -4.55 -16.08 5.61
CA ASN A 4 -5.65 -15.46 4.89
C ASN A 4 -5.07 -14.28 4.12
N LYS A 5 -4.89 -14.46 2.81
CA LYS A 5 -4.11 -13.56 1.97
C LYS A 5 -4.94 -12.30 1.74
N GLN A 6 -4.89 -11.36 2.68
CA GLN A 6 -5.56 -10.07 2.55
C GLN A 6 -5.04 -9.32 1.31
N LEU A 7 -5.94 -8.62 0.65
CA LEU A 7 -5.64 -7.73 -0.46
C LEU A 7 -5.26 -6.36 0.12
N LYS A 8 -4.03 -5.92 -0.14
CA LYS A 8 -3.56 -4.59 0.27
C LYS A 8 -3.53 -3.68 -0.95
N VAL A 9 -4.28 -2.60 -0.88
CA VAL A 9 -4.45 -1.63 -1.95
C VAL A 9 -4.03 -0.26 -1.44
N VAL A 10 -3.33 0.49 -2.28
CA VAL A 10 -2.96 1.89 -2.03
C VAL A 10 -3.82 2.75 -2.93
N ILE A 11 -4.61 3.64 -2.32
CA ILE A 11 -5.43 4.62 -3.03
C ILE A 11 -4.64 5.93 -3.09
N ARG A 12 -4.47 6.45 -4.31
CA ARG A 12 -3.85 7.74 -4.61
C ARG A 12 -4.90 8.75 -5.07
N GLY A 13 -4.64 10.04 -4.87
CA GLY A 13 -5.49 11.13 -5.39
C GLY A 13 -6.53 11.66 -4.40
N LEU A 14 -6.47 11.22 -3.15
CA LEU A 14 -7.25 11.80 -2.05
C LEU A 14 -6.40 12.81 -1.26
N PRO A 15 -7.00 13.88 -0.71
CA PRO A 15 -6.28 14.82 0.15
C PRO A 15 -5.85 14.16 1.46
N THR A 16 -4.80 14.69 2.10
CA THR A 16 -4.30 14.17 3.38
C THR A 16 -5.27 14.36 4.54
N ASP A 17 -6.20 15.29 4.39
CA ASP A 17 -7.16 15.69 5.41
C ASP A 17 -8.50 14.94 5.25
N PHE A 18 -8.57 14.01 4.30
CA PHE A 18 -9.77 13.21 4.07
C PHE A 18 -10.02 12.26 5.24
N ASP A 19 -11.27 12.20 5.68
CA ASP A 19 -11.65 11.40 6.83
C ASP A 19 -11.66 9.90 6.51
N GLN A 20 -11.21 9.09 7.46
CA GLN A 20 -11.12 7.65 7.27
C GLN A 20 -12.50 6.99 7.31
N ASP A 21 -13.41 7.53 8.12
CA ASP A 21 -14.77 7.02 8.26
C ASP A 21 -15.60 7.32 7.01
N GLU A 22 -15.43 8.52 6.43
CA GLU A 22 -16.01 8.88 5.13
C GLU A 22 -15.51 7.96 4.01
N LEU A 23 -14.19 7.68 3.98
CA LEU A 23 -13.62 6.71 3.03
C LEU A 23 -14.20 5.31 3.21
N MET A 24 -14.42 4.89 4.46
CA MET A 24 -15.00 3.60 4.77
C MET A 24 -16.44 3.51 4.26
N SER A 25 -17.25 4.55 4.48
CA SER A 25 -18.64 4.64 4.01
C SER A 25 -18.76 4.63 2.48
N GLU A 26 -17.89 5.38 1.79
CA GLU A 26 -17.81 5.38 0.33
C GLU A 26 -17.50 3.98 -0.21
N LEU A 27 -16.47 3.32 0.33
CA LEU A 27 -16.10 1.97 -0.07
C LEU A 27 -17.22 0.96 0.19
N HIS A 28 -17.97 1.10 1.29
CA HIS A 28 -19.15 0.29 1.57
C HIS A 28 -20.28 0.53 0.57
N SER A 29 -20.48 1.76 0.14
CA SER A 29 -21.48 2.13 -0.87
C SER A 29 -21.17 1.52 -2.25
N PHE A 30 -19.89 1.35 -2.58
CA PHE A 30 -19.45 0.60 -3.76
C PHE A 30 -19.58 -0.94 -3.61
N GLY A 31 -19.94 -1.43 -2.42
CA GLY A 31 -20.08 -2.87 -2.14
C GLY A 31 -18.78 -3.55 -1.68
N PHE A 32 -17.73 -2.78 -1.37
CA PHE A 32 -16.50 -3.31 -0.79
C PHE A 32 -16.58 -3.29 0.74
N THR A 33 -16.01 -4.31 1.39
CA THR A 33 -15.92 -4.36 2.86
C THR A 33 -14.45 -4.33 3.28
N PRO A 34 -13.85 -3.14 3.44
CA PRO A 34 -12.48 -3.02 3.94
C PRO A 34 -12.41 -3.43 5.42
N ASN A 35 -11.34 -4.15 5.79
CA ASN A 35 -11.07 -4.51 7.19
C ASN A 35 -10.35 -3.39 7.94
N HIS A 36 -9.49 -2.64 7.24
CA HIS A 36 -8.65 -1.62 7.85
C HIS A 36 -8.25 -0.56 6.82
N ILE A 37 -8.32 0.71 7.22
CA ILE A 37 -7.93 1.88 6.43
C ILE A 37 -6.93 2.70 7.24
N SER A 38 -5.80 3.07 6.63
CA SER A 38 -4.77 3.88 7.28
C SER A 38 -4.11 4.86 6.30
N LEU A 39 -3.98 6.12 6.70
CA LEU A 39 -3.16 7.10 5.96
C LEU A 39 -1.68 6.74 6.08
N LEU A 40 -0.95 6.75 4.97
CA LEU A 40 0.49 6.49 4.97
C LEU A 40 1.27 7.72 5.43
N ARG A 41 2.29 7.47 6.24
CA ARG A 41 3.23 8.49 6.73
C ARG A 41 4.60 8.29 6.12
N ASN A 42 5.26 9.39 5.79
CA ASN A 42 6.64 9.37 5.37
C ASN A 42 7.53 9.05 6.57
N ARG A 43 8.23 7.92 6.53
CA ARG A 43 9.10 7.51 7.64
C ARG A 43 10.30 8.44 7.86
N LYS A 44 10.75 9.17 6.83
CA LYS A 44 11.90 10.07 6.93
C LYS A 44 11.52 11.45 7.47
N THR A 45 10.44 12.04 6.94
CA THR A 45 10.00 13.40 7.30
C THR A 45 8.91 13.42 8.37
N ASN A 46 8.36 12.25 8.73
CA ASN A 46 7.22 12.09 9.65
C ASN A 46 5.97 12.90 9.24
N THR A 47 5.86 13.22 7.96
CA THR A 47 4.72 13.95 7.39
C THR A 47 3.70 12.98 6.81
N ASN A 48 2.42 13.37 6.84
CA ASN A 48 1.36 12.63 6.17
C ASN A 48 1.54 12.70 4.65
N ILE A 49 1.33 11.57 3.97
CA ILE A 49 1.36 11.48 2.51
C ILE A 49 -0.08 11.28 2.03
N PRO A 50 -0.52 11.88 0.91
CA PRO A 50 -1.85 11.67 0.32
C PRO A 50 -1.99 10.26 -0.31
N LEU A 51 -1.75 9.23 0.49
CA LEU A 51 -1.84 7.82 0.12
C LEU A 51 -2.56 7.08 1.23
N PHE A 52 -3.67 6.44 0.90
CA PHE A 52 -4.45 5.63 1.83
C PHE A 52 -4.15 4.16 1.58
N LEU A 53 -3.75 3.45 2.62
CA LEU A 53 -3.61 2.00 2.60
C LEU A 53 -4.92 1.37 3.08
N VAL A 54 -5.53 0.60 2.18
CA VAL A 54 -6.76 -0.15 2.44
C VAL A 54 -6.44 -1.64 2.43
N THR A 55 -6.85 -2.33 3.48
CA THR A 55 -6.71 -3.79 3.61
C THR A 55 -8.09 -4.42 3.50
N LEU A 56 -8.28 -5.25 2.47
CA LEU A 56 -9.52 -5.94 2.17
C LEU A 56 -9.34 -7.46 2.31
N PRO A 57 -10.40 -8.21 2.63
CA PRO A 57 -10.38 -9.66 2.47
C PRO A 57 -10.28 -10.00 0.98
N LYS A 58 -9.60 -11.09 0.65
CA LYS A 58 -9.47 -11.52 -0.75
C LYS A 58 -10.75 -12.21 -1.21
N CYS A 59 -11.62 -11.41 -1.77
CA CYS A 59 -12.84 -11.83 -2.46
C CYS A 59 -12.76 -11.38 -3.92
N PRO A 60 -13.38 -12.10 -4.88
CA PRO A 60 -13.39 -11.70 -6.28
C PRO A 60 -13.99 -10.30 -6.46
N ALA A 61 -15.08 -9.97 -5.75
CA ALA A 61 -15.66 -8.63 -5.75
C ALA A 61 -14.63 -7.55 -5.36
N ASN A 62 -13.82 -7.78 -4.33
CA ASN A 62 -12.82 -6.82 -3.88
C ASN A 62 -11.64 -6.66 -4.85
N GLN A 63 -11.49 -7.53 -5.86
CA GLN A 63 -10.47 -7.33 -6.90
C GLN A 63 -10.88 -6.23 -7.88
N ASP A 64 -12.17 -5.95 -8.01
CA ASP A 64 -12.67 -4.89 -8.90
C ASP A 64 -12.34 -3.48 -8.41
N ILE A 65 -11.83 -3.34 -7.17
CA ILE A 65 -11.35 -2.07 -6.64
C ILE A 65 -10.25 -1.42 -7.50
N PHE A 66 -9.45 -2.23 -8.21
CA PHE A 66 -8.42 -1.72 -9.14
C PHE A 66 -9.00 -1.00 -10.36
N ASN A 67 -10.27 -1.27 -10.68
CA ASN A 67 -10.96 -0.61 -11.79
C ASN A 67 -11.65 0.69 -11.35
N MET A 68 -11.73 0.98 -10.05
CA MET A 68 -12.33 2.21 -9.55
C MET A 68 -11.44 3.42 -9.88
N LYS A 69 -12.06 4.48 -10.43
CA LYS A 69 -11.36 5.70 -10.85
C LYS A 69 -11.81 6.95 -10.07
N THR A 70 -12.86 6.83 -9.29
CA THR A 70 -13.51 7.94 -8.60
C THR A 70 -14.04 7.48 -7.25
N ILE A 71 -13.84 8.32 -6.23
CA ILE A 71 -14.40 8.20 -4.88
C ILE A 71 -14.97 9.56 -4.54
N GLY A 72 -16.27 9.64 -4.22
CA GLY A 72 -16.99 10.91 -4.13
C GLY A 72 -16.74 11.82 -5.34
N PHE A 73 -16.19 13.00 -5.10
CA PHE A 73 -15.85 14.01 -6.12
C PHE A 73 -14.38 13.97 -6.57
N PHE A 74 -13.58 13.05 -6.04
CA PHE A 74 -12.14 12.97 -6.29
C PHE A 74 -11.83 11.90 -7.33
N ARG A 75 -10.89 12.21 -8.23
CA ARG A 75 -10.35 11.24 -9.18
C ARG A 75 -9.19 10.49 -8.53
N VAL A 76 -9.36 9.18 -8.35
CA VAL A 76 -8.42 8.32 -7.62
C VAL A 76 -7.82 7.24 -8.50
N VAL A 77 -6.68 6.71 -8.05
CA VAL A 77 -6.04 5.54 -8.66
C VAL A 77 -5.75 4.52 -7.57
N ALA A 78 -6.29 3.32 -7.73
CA ALA A 78 -6.05 2.19 -6.85
C ALA A 78 -4.90 1.33 -7.39
N GLU A 79 -3.83 1.21 -6.62
CA GLU A 79 -2.67 0.38 -6.97
C GLU A 79 -2.48 -0.76 -5.96
N PRO A 80 -2.02 -1.94 -6.39
CA PRO A 80 -1.63 -2.99 -5.45
C PRO A 80 -0.42 -2.54 -4.63
N LEU A 81 -0.39 -2.91 -3.34
CA LEU A 81 0.81 -2.67 -2.53
C LEU A 81 1.97 -3.52 -3.07
N ASN A 82 2.94 -2.85 -3.69
CA ASN A 82 4.14 -3.51 -4.18
C ASN A 82 4.91 -4.15 -3.04
N LYS A 83 5.20 -5.44 -3.17
CA LYS A 83 6.18 -6.11 -2.31
C LYS A 83 7.56 -5.60 -2.71
N SER A 84 8.43 -5.42 -1.72
CA SER A 84 9.84 -5.21 -2.02
C SER A 84 10.32 -6.35 -2.91
N SER A 85 10.88 -6.01 -4.07
CA SER A 85 11.48 -6.98 -4.98
C SER A 85 12.75 -7.60 -4.39
N MET A 86 13.32 -6.97 -3.36
CA MET A 86 14.52 -7.48 -2.72
C MET A 86 14.15 -8.61 -1.76
N PRO A 87 14.83 -9.77 -1.84
CA PRO A 87 14.68 -10.81 -0.82
C PRO A 87 15.05 -10.22 0.55
N PRO A 88 14.39 -10.65 1.63
CA PRO A 88 14.75 -10.22 2.98
C PRO A 88 16.21 -10.61 3.24
N GLN A 89 17.06 -9.61 3.49
CA GLN A 89 18.45 -9.84 3.88
C GLN A 89 18.51 -10.07 5.39
N CYS A 90 19.44 -10.93 5.84
CA CYS A 90 19.68 -11.06 7.27
C CYS A 90 20.36 -9.80 7.82
N TYR A 91 20.26 -9.59 9.13
CA TYR A 91 20.78 -8.39 9.80
C TYR A 91 22.26 -8.13 9.49
N ARG A 92 23.10 -9.20 9.51
CA ARG A 92 24.53 -9.13 9.19
C ARG A 92 24.82 -8.65 7.76
N CYS A 93 24.07 -9.16 6.79
CA CYS A 93 24.23 -8.76 5.39
C CYS A 93 23.72 -7.32 5.16
N GLN A 94 22.65 -6.91 5.83
CA GLN A 94 22.12 -5.56 5.71
C GLN A 94 23.10 -4.50 6.24
N GLU A 95 23.79 -4.79 7.34
CA GLU A 95 24.80 -3.89 7.94
C GLU A 95 26.01 -3.69 7.01
N PHE A 96 26.43 -4.74 6.31
CA PHE A 96 27.47 -4.68 5.28
C PHE A 96 27.11 -3.72 4.13
N PHE A 97 25.86 -3.79 3.62
CA PHE A 97 25.43 -2.91 2.51
C PHE A 97 25.26 -1.44 2.92
N ILE A 98 25.02 -1.15 4.21
CA ILE A 98 24.89 0.22 4.72
C ILE A 98 26.27 0.85 4.97
N THR A 99 27.24 0.08 5.46
CA THR A 99 28.57 0.59 5.87
C THR A 99 29.57 0.71 4.73
N LEU A 100 29.46 -0.10 3.67
CA LEU A 100 30.45 -0.16 2.57
C LEU A 100 29.99 0.44 1.23
N GLY A 101 28.91 1.24 1.21
CA GLY A 101 28.54 2.13 0.11
C GLY A 101 28.76 1.61 -1.32
N PHE A 102 27.74 1.03 -1.95
CA PHE A 102 27.53 1.00 -3.41
C PHE A 102 28.66 0.47 -4.35
N ALA A 103 29.72 -0.17 -3.86
CA ALA A 103 30.71 -0.77 -4.74
C ALA A 103 30.63 -2.29 -4.63
N LEU A 104 29.92 -2.93 -5.56
CA LEU A 104 30.36 -4.16 -6.22
C LEU A 104 29.39 -4.44 -7.37
N GLU A 105 29.87 -4.08 -8.56
CA GLU A 105 29.41 -4.46 -9.89
C GLU A 105 28.82 -5.88 -9.89
N ARG A 106 27.63 -6.02 -10.48
CA ARG A 106 26.99 -7.31 -10.72
C ARG A 106 27.88 -8.12 -11.66
N ARG A 107 28.69 -9.04 -11.13
CA ARG A 107 29.13 -10.19 -11.92
C ARG A 107 27.93 -11.11 -12.10
N SER A 108 27.32 -10.97 -13.27
CA SER A 108 26.40 -11.91 -13.87
C SER A 108 26.95 -13.34 -13.82
N VAL A 109 26.03 -14.27 -13.59
CA VAL A 109 26.18 -15.72 -13.78
C VAL A 109 26.74 -16.02 -15.17
#